data_AF-A0A9D9GAB3-F1
#
_entry.id   AF-A0A9D9GAB3-F1
#
_cell.length_a   1.000
_cell.length_b   1.000
_cell.length_c   1.000
_cell.angle_alpha   90.00
_cell.angle_beta   90.00
_cell.angle_gamma   90.00
#
_symmetry.space_group_name_H-M   'P 1'
#
loop_
_entity.id
_entity.type
_entity.pdbx_description
1 polymer ?
#
loop_
_entity_poly.entity_id
_entity_poly.type
_entity_poly.pdbx_seq_one_letter_code
_entity_poly.pdbx_strand_id
1 'polypeptide(L)'
;LANIPLMADKVNQYKRSPMANEELCRMAIELIGIERMGQDDVPDLLNLHFHLAHSQSDNQAQASLEIQDLYFRLDEDIALLLKELDKKIGMEHVLVYLVGSGETHYPAKEEAPSFYPDRCATLLNLYLGAKYGSDAWIEGYSDTEIYLDKNLIEKKGLDYNQLCHDAALFLTEVEGVEQVFVAQDFNFKNHPLDYFQNSHYNSRSGDLILRLQQGRNIEWGQYPHYNKQLRYNKEHSLLVFYGNHTPAQTIQSEVSLFDIAPTLCHRLYIRPPTANIGRILPEFMLP
;
A
#
# COMPACT_ATOMS: atom_id res chain seq x y z
N LEU A 1 -1.18 -34.60 15.11
CA LEU A 1 -0.25 -33.58 14.56
C LEU A 1 -0.22 -33.54 13.01
N ALA A 2 -0.82 -34.50 12.29
CA ALA A 2 -0.84 -34.54 10.82
C ALA A 2 -1.85 -33.59 10.12
N ASN A 3 -2.72 -32.89 10.86
CA ASN A 3 -3.78 -32.04 10.28
C ASN A 3 -3.45 -30.54 10.22
N ILE A 4 -2.28 -30.12 10.72
CA ILE A 4 -1.91 -28.70 10.81
C ILE A 4 -1.80 -28.02 9.43
N PRO A 5 -1.20 -28.65 8.39
CA PRO A 5 -1.09 -28.02 7.07
C PRO A 5 -2.46 -27.86 6.39
N LEU A 6 -3.31 -28.88 6.46
CA LEU A 6 -4.66 -28.86 5.87
C LEU A 6 -5.57 -27.83 6.53
N MET A 7 -5.41 -27.60 7.83
CA MET A 7 -6.17 -26.60 8.57
C MET A 7 -5.70 -25.18 8.26
N ALA A 8 -4.39 -24.97 8.08
CA ALA A 8 -3.84 -23.69 7.65
C ALA A 8 -4.36 -23.26 6.27
N ASP A 9 -4.44 -24.18 5.32
CA ASP A 9 -4.99 -23.90 3.98
C ASP A 9 -6.47 -23.53 4.02
N LYS A 10 -7.28 -24.24 4.81
CA LYS A 10 -8.71 -23.90 4.97
C LYS A 10 -8.92 -22.53 5.62
N VAL A 11 -8.10 -22.18 6.60
CA VAL A 11 -8.14 -20.85 7.23
C VAL A 11 -7.78 -19.76 6.22
N ASN A 12 -6.78 -19.99 5.37
CA ASN A 12 -6.40 -19.04 4.33
C ASN A 12 -7.50 -18.88 3.26
N GLN A 13 -8.16 -19.96 2.88
CA GLN A 13 -9.31 -19.92 1.96
C GLN A 13 -10.48 -19.13 2.56
N TYR A 14 -10.80 -19.38 3.84
CA TYR A 14 -11.83 -18.62 4.55
C TYR A 14 -11.50 -17.12 4.62
N LYS A 15 -10.25 -16.76 4.95
CA LYS A 15 -9.81 -15.35 4.99
C LYS A 15 -9.92 -14.63 3.65
N ARG A 16 -9.91 -15.37 2.53
CA ARG A 16 -10.05 -14.86 1.17
C ARG A 16 -11.47 -15.03 0.61
N SER A 17 -12.43 -15.40 1.44
CA SER A 17 -13.82 -15.54 1.03
C SER A 17 -14.67 -14.39 1.58
N PRO A 18 -15.84 -14.13 0.96
CA PRO A 18 -16.78 -13.13 1.48
C PRO A 18 -17.20 -13.37 2.93
N MET A 19 -17.18 -14.63 3.39
CA MET A 19 -17.60 -15.01 4.74
C MET A 19 -16.75 -14.37 5.85
N ALA A 20 -15.49 -14.01 5.55
CA ALA A 20 -14.65 -13.29 6.50
C ALA A 20 -15.14 -11.84 6.71
N ASN A 21 -15.63 -11.19 5.65
CA ASN A 21 -16.23 -9.86 5.72
C ASN A 21 -17.58 -9.90 6.45
N GLU A 22 -18.38 -10.93 6.21
CA GLU A 22 -19.64 -11.12 6.91
C GLU A 22 -19.44 -11.28 8.43
N GLU A 23 -18.44 -12.06 8.86
CA GLU A 23 -18.11 -12.17 10.30
C GLU A 23 -17.52 -10.88 10.85
N LEU A 24 -16.69 -10.15 10.09
CA LEU A 24 -16.20 -8.84 10.49
C LEU A 24 -17.36 -7.86 10.72
N CYS A 25 -18.35 -7.84 9.83
CA CYS A 25 -19.55 -7.01 9.94
C CYS A 25 -20.38 -7.38 11.18
N ARG A 26 -20.63 -8.68 11.41
CA ARG A 26 -21.32 -9.17 12.61
C ARG A 26 -20.62 -8.74 13.90
N MET A 27 -19.31 -8.94 13.96
CA MET A 27 -18.49 -8.58 15.12
C MET A 27 -18.51 -7.07 15.36
N ALA A 28 -18.45 -6.25 14.31
CA ALA A 28 -18.52 -4.80 14.41
C ALA A 28 -19.87 -4.33 15.00
N ILE A 29 -20.99 -4.89 14.53
CA ILE A 29 -22.34 -4.56 15.02
C ILE A 29 -22.50 -4.96 16.49
N GLU A 30 -21.95 -6.12 16.88
CA GLU A 30 -21.96 -6.57 18.27
C GLU A 30 -21.12 -5.64 19.16
N LEU A 31 -19.92 -5.29 18.73
CA LEU A 31 -19.00 -4.39 19.44
C LEU A 31 -19.63 -3.02 19.69
N ILE A 32 -20.27 -2.42 18.67
CA ILE A 32 -20.99 -1.14 18.78
C ILE A 32 -22.05 -1.22 19.90
N GLY A 33 -22.75 -2.35 20.00
CA GLY A 33 -23.76 -2.56 21.04
C GLY A 33 -23.18 -2.74 22.44
N ILE A 34 -22.13 -3.56 22.58
CA ILE A 34 -21.49 -3.88 23.87
C ILE A 34 -20.81 -2.65 24.46
N GLU A 35 -20.00 -1.96 23.65
CA GLU A 35 -19.24 -0.78 24.06
C GLU A 35 -20.09 0.50 24.05
N ARG A 36 -21.35 0.41 23.60
CA ARG A 36 -22.28 1.54 23.47
C ARG A 36 -21.70 2.70 22.66
N MET A 37 -20.97 2.36 21.59
CA MET A 37 -20.29 3.35 20.77
C MET A 37 -21.28 4.35 20.18
N GLY A 38 -20.96 5.64 20.26
CA GLY A 38 -21.78 6.74 19.75
C GLY A 38 -23.11 6.96 20.49
N GLN A 39 -23.28 6.40 21.70
CA GLN A 39 -24.47 6.60 22.54
C GLN A 39 -24.31 7.70 23.60
N ASP A 40 -23.18 8.41 23.59
CA ASP A 40 -22.93 9.60 24.42
C ASP A 40 -22.34 10.75 23.59
N ASP A 41 -21.95 11.83 24.26
CA ASP A 41 -21.44 13.04 23.62
C ASP A 41 -19.94 12.97 23.24
N VAL A 42 -19.26 11.85 23.53
CA VAL A 42 -17.84 11.65 23.23
C VAL A 42 -17.71 10.90 21.90
N PRO A 43 -17.09 11.49 20.87
CA PRO A 43 -16.95 10.81 19.59
C PRO A 43 -16.07 9.55 19.67
N ASP A 44 -16.60 8.45 19.17
CA ASP A 44 -15.88 7.20 18.96
C ASP A 44 -15.38 7.05 17.52
N LEU A 45 -14.36 6.21 17.31
CA LEU A 45 -13.86 5.86 15.98
C LEU A 45 -13.77 4.33 15.83
N LEU A 46 -14.51 3.80 14.85
CA LEU A 46 -14.43 2.40 14.43
C LEU A 46 -13.87 2.31 13.01
N ASN A 47 -12.73 1.64 12.86
CA ASN A 47 -12.13 1.36 11.56
C ASN A 47 -12.35 -0.11 11.18
N LEU A 48 -12.99 -0.35 10.05
CA LEU A 48 -13.21 -1.68 9.50
C LEU A 48 -12.46 -1.82 8.17
N HIS A 49 -11.77 -2.93 7.99
CA HIS A 49 -11.05 -3.23 6.75
C HIS A 49 -11.63 -4.50 6.12
N PHE A 50 -12.46 -4.31 5.11
CA PHE A 50 -13.01 -5.39 4.31
C PHE A 50 -11.98 -5.89 3.31
N HIS A 51 -11.78 -7.20 3.26
CA HIS A 51 -10.81 -7.81 2.37
C HIS A 51 -11.50 -8.31 1.11
N LEU A 52 -11.01 -7.86 -0.06
CA LEU A 52 -11.55 -8.22 -1.37
C LEU A 52 -10.53 -8.98 -2.23
N ALA A 53 -9.63 -9.74 -1.61
CA ALA A 53 -8.75 -10.60 -2.39
C ALA A 53 -9.55 -11.77 -2.98
N HIS A 54 -9.50 -11.89 -4.29
CA HIS A 54 -10.00 -13.06 -5.00
C HIS A 54 -8.92 -14.16 -5.01
N SER A 55 -9.32 -15.40 -5.30
CA SER A 55 -8.35 -16.45 -5.56
C SER A 55 -7.52 -16.08 -6.79
N GLN A 56 -6.20 -16.31 -6.77
CA GLN A 56 -5.39 -16.26 -7.98
C GLN A 56 -5.77 -17.46 -8.86
N SER A 57 -6.95 -17.40 -9.47
CA SER A 57 -7.36 -18.35 -10.48
C SER A 57 -6.70 -17.94 -11.80
N ASP A 58 -5.99 -18.87 -12.42
CA ASP A 58 -5.46 -18.70 -13.79
C ASP A 58 -6.58 -18.45 -14.81
N ASN A 59 -7.84 -18.71 -14.43
CA ASN A 59 -9.01 -18.46 -15.25
C ASN A 59 -9.64 -17.10 -14.94
N GLN A 60 -9.36 -16.13 -15.82
CA GLN A 60 -9.91 -14.77 -15.74
C GLN A 60 -11.45 -14.71 -15.65
N ALA A 61 -12.17 -15.67 -16.28
CA ALA A 61 -13.63 -15.71 -16.23
C ALA A 61 -14.17 -16.25 -14.89
N GLN A 62 -13.41 -17.10 -14.19
CA GLN A 62 -13.76 -17.52 -12.83
C GLN A 62 -13.41 -16.44 -11.83
N ALA A 63 -12.23 -15.81 -11.97
CA ALA A 63 -11.84 -14.67 -11.15
C ALA A 63 -12.87 -13.53 -11.23
N SER A 64 -13.46 -13.26 -12.41
CA SER A 64 -14.46 -12.21 -12.56
C SER A 64 -15.78 -12.50 -11.85
N LEU A 65 -16.26 -13.76 -11.84
CA LEU A 65 -17.47 -14.14 -11.10
C LEU A 65 -17.25 -14.13 -9.58
N GLU A 66 -16.09 -14.60 -9.13
CA GLU A 66 -15.71 -14.54 -7.71
C GLU A 66 -15.64 -13.10 -7.21
N ILE A 67 -15.04 -12.20 -8.01
CA ILE A 67 -14.99 -10.77 -7.69
C ILE A 67 -16.40 -10.17 -7.65
N GLN A 68 -17.28 -10.51 -8.60
CA GLN A 68 -18.66 -10.02 -8.59
C GLN A 68 -19.43 -10.46 -7.33
N ASP A 69 -19.32 -11.73 -6.93
CA ASP A 69 -19.95 -12.24 -5.69
C ASP A 69 -19.36 -11.54 -4.44
N LEU A 70 -18.04 -11.33 -4.40
CA LEU A 70 -17.37 -10.59 -3.32
C LEU A 70 -17.94 -9.18 -3.16
N TYR A 71 -18.07 -8.43 -4.26
CA TYR A 71 -18.62 -7.06 -4.20
C TYR A 71 -20.12 -7.03 -3.92
N PHE A 72 -20.89 -8.01 -4.43
CA PHE A 72 -22.32 -8.12 -4.13
C PHE A 72 -22.56 -8.33 -2.64
N ARG A 73 -21.83 -9.27 -2.02
CA ARG A 73 -21.94 -9.53 -0.58
C ARG A 73 -21.40 -8.37 0.27
N LEU A 74 -20.35 -7.69 -0.19
CA LEU A 74 -19.86 -6.48 0.46
C LEU A 74 -20.95 -5.39 0.51
N ASP A 75 -21.70 -5.22 -0.58
CA ASP A 75 -22.83 -4.28 -0.62
C ASP A 75 -23.89 -4.64 0.44
N GLU A 76 -24.26 -5.92 0.54
CA GLU A 76 -25.18 -6.41 1.58
C GLU A 76 -24.63 -6.19 3.00
N ASP A 77 -23.34 -6.45 3.24
CA ASP A 77 -22.68 -6.26 4.53
C ASP A 77 -22.66 -4.77 4.93
N ILE A 78 -22.31 -3.88 4.00
CA ILE A 78 -22.32 -2.43 4.23
C ILE A 78 -23.76 -1.95 4.50
N ALA A 79 -24.74 -2.41 3.72
CA ALA A 79 -26.14 -2.06 3.91
C ALA A 79 -26.64 -2.50 5.30
N LEU A 80 -26.26 -3.70 5.76
CA LEU A 80 -26.59 -4.18 7.10
C LEU A 80 -25.96 -3.30 8.19
N LEU A 81 -24.67 -2.97 8.06
CA LEU A 81 -23.96 -2.12 9.01
C LEU A 81 -24.61 -0.73 9.11
N LEU A 82 -24.88 -0.08 7.98
CA LEU A 82 -25.54 1.23 7.93
C LEU A 82 -26.93 1.20 8.56
N LYS A 83 -27.71 0.14 8.30
CA LYS A 83 -29.04 -0.04 8.90
C LYS A 83 -28.98 -0.19 10.42
N GLU A 84 -28.02 -0.95 10.94
CA GLU A 84 -27.87 -1.12 12.39
C GLU A 84 -27.31 0.14 13.07
N LEU A 85 -26.43 0.90 12.40
CA LEU A 85 -25.99 2.22 12.86
C LEU A 85 -27.16 3.20 12.97
N ASP A 86 -27.98 3.30 11.92
CA ASP A 86 -29.17 4.17 11.92
C ASP A 86 -30.15 3.80 13.04
N LYS A 87 -30.38 2.50 13.23
CA LYS A 87 -31.28 2.00 14.27
C LYS A 87 -30.78 2.25 15.70
N LYS A 88 -29.46 2.15 15.93
CA LYS A 88 -28.87 2.23 17.29
C LYS A 88 -28.51 3.67 17.69
N ILE A 89 -28.06 4.47 16.72
CA ILE A 89 -27.44 5.78 16.95
C ILE A 89 -28.19 6.89 16.18
N GLY A 90 -28.63 6.60 14.95
CA GLY A 90 -29.17 7.59 14.01
C GLY A 90 -28.08 8.14 13.09
N MET A 91 -28.29 8.08 11.77
CA MET A 91 -27.27 8.50 10.80
C MET A 91 -26.91 9.99 10.84
N GLU A 92 -27.74 10.83 11.46
CA GLU A 92 -27.44 12.23 11.75
C GLU A 92 -26.27 12.40 12.74
N HIS A 93 -25.98 11.38 13.55
CA HIS A 93 -24.90 11.37 14.53
C HIS A 93 -23.67 10.56 14.07
N VAL A 94 -23.74 9.91 12.91
CA VAL A 94 -22.68 9.03 12.40
C VAL A 94 -22.09 9.61 11.12
N LEU A 95 -20.76 9.76 11.07
CA LEU A 95 -20.03 10.03 9.82
C LEU A 95 -19.30 8.77 9.37
N VAL A 96 -19.67 8.28 8.19
CA VAL A 96 -18.99 7.17 7.51
C VAL A 96 -18.08 7.74 6.43
N TYR A 97 -16.84 7.25 6.37
CA TYR A 97 -15.98 7.42 5.21
C TYR A 97 -15.56 6.04 4.69
N LEU A 98 -15.73 5.81 3.38
CA LEU A 98 -15.38 4.57 2.72
C LEU A 98 -14.32 4.86 1.66
N VAL A 99 -13.21 4.14 1.74
CA VAL A 99 -12.04 4.30 0.86
C VAL A 99 -11.70 2.97 0.23
N GLY A 100 -11.58 2.95 -1.10
CA GLY A 100 -11.00 1.79 -1.80
C GLY A 100 -9.47 1.84 -1.77
N SER A 101 -8.82 0.68 -1.87
CA SER A 101 -7.37 0.61 -2.07
C SER A 101 -6.94 0.77 -3.54
N GLY A 102 -7.87 0.58 -4.49
CA GLY A 102 -7.55 0.34 -5.90
C GLY A 102 -6.92 -1.05 -6.13
N GLU A 103 -6.64 -1.39 -7.39
CA GLU A 103 -5.92 -2.60 -7.76
C GLU A 103 -4.41 -2.31 -7.79
N THR A 104 -3.65 -2.92 -6.88
CA THR A 104 -2.21 -2.67 -6.75
C THR A 104 -1.33 -3.84 -7.18
N HIS A 105 -1.96 -4.97 -7.55
CA HIS A 105 -1.26 -6.17 -7.97
C HIS A 105 -1.68 -6.54 -9.40
N TYR A 106 -0.76 -6.37 -10.34
CA TYR A 106 -0.94 -6.82 -11.70
C TYR A 106 -0.13 -8.10 -11.91
N PRO A 107 -0.74 -9.21 -12.36
CA PRO A 107 0.00 -10.44 -12.60
C PRO A 107 1.05 -10.22 -13.70
N ALA A 108 2.18 -10.90 -13.57
CA ALA A 108 3.22 -10.91 -14.59
C ALA A 108 2.64 -11.42 -15.93
N LYS A 109 3.07 -10.81 -17.04
CA LYS A 109 2.63 -11.19 -18.40
C LYS A 109 3.75 -11.89 -19.13
N GLU A 110 3.47 -13.02 -19.78
CA GLU A 110 4.49 -13.81 -20.50
C GLU A 110 5.26 -13.00 -21.56
N GLU A 111 4.58 -12.06 -22.24
CA GLU A 111 5.18 -11.23 -23.30
C GLU A 111 5.99 -10.04 -22.78
N ALA A 112 5.88 -9.71 -21.49
CA ALA A 112 6.55 -8.54 -20.92
C ALA A 112 8.00 -8.88 -20.51
N PRO A 113 8.97 -7.99 -20.76
CA PRO A 113 10.34 -8.23 -20.35
C PRO A 113 10.48 -8.26 -18.82
N SER A 114 11.29 -9.18 -18.31
CA SER A 114 11.44 -9.39 -16.86
C SER A 114 12.69 -8.70 -16.30
N PHE A 115 12.56 -8.15 -15.11
CA PHE A 115 13.63 -7.66 -14.27
C PHE A 115 13.77 -8.58 -13.05
N TYR A 116 15.03 -8.89 -12.71
CA TYR A 116 15.38 -9.87 -11.67
C TYR A 116 16.21 -9.16 -10.60
N PRO A 117 15.62 -8.78 -9.44
CA PRO A 117 16.31 -8.04 -8.39
C PRO A 117 17.56 -8.76 -7.85
N ASP A 118 17.53 -10.08 -7.76
CA ASP A 118 18.64 -10.94 -7.33
C ASP A 118 19.84 -10.85 -8.28
N ARG A 119 19.58 -10.88 -9.60
CA ARG A 119 20.60 -10.75 -10.63
C ARG A 119 21.19 -9.34 -10.63
N CYS A 120 20.34 -8.33 -10.47
CA CYS A 120 20.76 -6.92 -10.38
C CYS A 120 21.69 -6.70 -9.17
N ALA A 121 21.29 -7.18 -7.99
CA ALA A 121 22.11 -7.12 -6.78
C ALA A 121 23.46 -7.85 -6.95
N THR A 122 23.44 -9.03 -7.59
CA THR A 122 24.67 -9.79 -7.88
C THR A 122 25.60 -9.01 -8.81
N LEU A 123 25.09 -8.45 -9.90
CA LEU A 123 25.87 -7.64 -10.84
C LEU A 123 26.49 -6.42 -10.15
N LEU A 124 25.73 -5.74 -9.30
CA LEU A 124 26.24 -4.61 -8.52
C LEU A 124 27.34 -5.04 -7.55
N ASN A 125 27.18 -6.18 -6.87
CA ASN A 125 28.21 -6.69 -5.98
C ASN A 125 29.52 -7.00 -6.73
N LEU A 126 29.44 -7.54 -7.95
CA LEU A 126 30.62 -7.75 -8.81
C LEU A 126 31.28 -6.41 -9.20
N TYR A 127 30.49 -5.41 -9.60
CA TYR A 127 30.98 -4.08 -9.95
C TYR A 127 31.72 -3.42 -8.78
N LEU A 128 31.09 -3.38 -7.61
CA LEU A 128 31.70 -2.83 -6.39
C LEU A 128 32.91 -3.68 -5.97
N GLY A 129 32.85 -4.99 -6.17
CA GLY A 129 33.96 -5.92 -5.96
C GLY A 129 35.20 -5.57 -6.78
N ALA A 130 35.02 -5.24 -8.05
CA ALA A 130 36.11 -4.85 -8.94
C ALA A 130 36.69 -3.46 -8.61
N LYS A 131 35.85 -2.54 -8.10
CA LYS A 131 36.26 -1.15 -7.80
C LYS A 131 36.84 -0.97 -6.40
N TYR A 132 36.27 -1.65 -5.40
CA TYR A 132 36.52 -1.43 -3.97
C TYR A 132 37.07 -2.66 -3.23
N GLY A 133 37.28 -3.76 -3.95
CA GLY A 133 37.78 -5.04 -3.42
C GLY A 133 36.68 -6.08 -3.23
N SER A 134 37.05 -7.35 -3.33
CA SER A 134 36.13 -8.49 -3.35
C SER A 134 35.52 -8.80 -1.99
N ASP A 135 34.40 -8.15 -1.68
CA ASP A 135 33.59 -8.38 -0.47
C ASP A 135 32.10 -8.45 -0.82
N ALA A 136 31.27 -8.76 0.18
CA ALA A 136 29.82 -8.71 0.08
C ALA A 136 29.31 -7.29 0.41
N TRP A 137 29.21 -6.44 -0.60
CA TRP A 137 28.79 -5.05 -0.48
C TRP A 137 27.28 -4.87 -0.34
N ILE A 138 26.50 -5.87 -0.75
CA ILE A 138 25.04 -5.84 -0.73
C ILE A 138 24.54 -6.64 0.46
N GLU A 139 23.83 -5.98 1.37
CA GLU A 139 23.18 -6.61 2.53
C GLU A 139 21.89 -7.33 2.10
N GLY A 140 21.15 -6.74 1.16
CA GLY A 140 19.92 -7.32 0.65
C GLY A 140 19.26 -6.47 -0.44
N TYR A 141 18.11 -6.94 -0.90
CA TYR A 141 17.24 -6.24 -1.84
C TYR A 141 15.78 -6.56 -1.50
N SER A 142 14.88 -5.61 -1.78
CA SER A 142 13.44 -5.78 -1.60
C SER A 142 12.72 -4.97 -2.66
N ASP A 143 11.78 -5.58 -3.38
CA ASP A 143 11.14 -4.97 -4.55
C ASP A 143 12.16 -4.36 -5.53
N THR A 144 12.18 -3.04 -5.65
CA THR A 144 13.10 -2.28 -6.51
C THR A 144 14.12 -1.49 -5.67
N GLU A 145 14.38 -1.90 -4.44
CA GLU A 145 15.32 -1.26 -3.53
C GLU A 145 16.52 -2.18 -3.24
N ILE A 146 17.71 -1.59 -3.16
CA ILE A 146 18.96 -2.28 -2.83
C ILE A 146 19.53 -1.69 -1.53
N TYR A 147 19.98 -2.57 -0.64
CA TYR A 147 20.53 -2.25 0.68
C TYR A 147 22.04 -2.56 0.67
N LEU A 148 22.86 -1.57 0.99
CA LEU A 148 24.32 -1.68 1.03
C LEU A 148 24.79 -1.99 2.45
N ASP A 149 25.84 -2.79 2.61
CA ASP A 149 26.44 -3.05 3.92
C ASP A 149 27.22 -1.82 4.41
N LYS A 150 26.51 -0.95 5.14
CA LYS A 150 27.07 0.29 5.70
C LYS A 150 28.22 0.03 6.67
N ASN A 151 28.16 -1.09 7.42
CA ASN A 151 29.20 -1.44 8.38
C ASN A 151 30.50 -1.82 7.67
N LEU A 152 30.41 -2.55 6.55
CA LEU A 152 31.56 -2.90 5.73
C LEU A 152 32.20 -1.65 5.11
N ILE A 153 31.38 -0.76 4.56
CA ILE A 153 31.84 0.49 3.93
C ILE A 153 32.59 1.34 4.96
N GLU A 154 32.03 1.50 6.16
CA GLU A 154 32.65 2.24 7.26
C GLU A 154 33.97 1.58 7.71
N LYS A 155 33.99 0.26 7.91
CA LYS A 155 35.19 -0.50 8.32
C LYS A 155 36.35 -0.33 7.35
N LYS A 156 36.06 -0.16 6.06
CA LYS A 156 37.07 0.07 5.02
C LYS A 156 37.45 1.55 4.85
N GLY A 157 36.82 2.45 5.60
CA GLY A 157 37.07 3.89 5.52
C GLY A 157 36.69 4.50 4.17
N LEU A 158 35.73 3.89 3.46
CA LEU A 158 35.26 4.39 2.18
C LEU A 158 34.19 5.47 2.36
N ASP A 159 34.13 6.41 1.43
CA ASP A 159 33.07 7.42 1.40
C ASP A 159 31.75 6.75 0.96
N TYR A 160 30.81 6.69 1.88
CA TYR A 160 29.51 6.07 1.68
C TYR A 160 28.70 6.75 0.56
N ASN A 161 28.76 8.09 0.49
CA ASN A 161 28.00 8.87 -0.49
C ASN A 161 28.58 8.62 -1.88
N GLN A 162 29.91 8.66 -2.02
CA GLN A 162 30.59 8.38 -3.28
C GLN A 162 30.28 6.96 -3.77
N LEU A 163 30.31 5.97 -2.87
CA LEU A 163 30.00 4.59 -3.22
C LEU A 163 28.55 4.43 -3.70
N CYS A 164 27.59 5.08 -3.04
CA CYS A 164 26.19 5.09 -3.49
C CYS A 164 26.04 5.69 -4.90
N HIS A 165 26.71 6.81 -5.18
CA HIS A 165 26.64 7.45 -6.48
C HIS A 165 27.29 6.61 -7.59
N ASP A 166 28.41 5.95 -7.29
CA ASP A 166 29.04 5.03 -8.23
C ASP A 166 28.15 3.82 -8.55
N ALA A 167 27.51 3.27 -7.51
CA ALA A 167 26.54 2.20 -7.65
C ALA A 167 25.35 2.65 -8.50
N ALA A 168 24.81 3.85 -8.24
CA ALA A 168 23.70 4.43 -9.01
C ALA A 168 24.05 4.61 -10.49
N LEU A 169 25.25 5.11 -10.80
CA LEU A 169 25.73 5.26 -12.18
C LEU A 169 25.83 3.92 -12.90
N PHE A 170 26.40 2.90 -12.24
CA PHE A 170 26.46 1.55 -12.80
C PHE A 170 25.06 0.95 -13.03
N LEU A 171 24.17 1.08 -12.05
CA LEU A 171 22.81 0.52 -12.12
C LEU A 171 21.96 1.18 -13.21
N THR A 172 22.22 2.44 -13.55
CA THR A 172 21.54 3.12 -14.67
C THR A 172 21.84 2.47 -16.02
N GLU A 173 22.98 1.79 -16.16
CA GLU A 173 23.34 1.03 -17.37
C GLU A 173 22.75 -0.39 -17.39
N VAL A 174 22.11 -0.84 -16.31
CA VAL A 174 21.49 -2.17 -16.24
C VAL A 174 20.20 -2.16 -17.06
N GLU A 175 20.05 -3.17 -17.91
CA GLU A 175 18.87 -3.28 -18.78
C GLU A 175 17.57 -3.25 -17.97
N GLY A 176 16.66 -2.36 -18.35
CA GLY A 176 15.36 -2.21 -17.72
C GLY A 176 15.32 -1.23 -16.57
N VAL A 177 16.47 -0.70 -16.12
CA VAL A 177 16.51 0.44 -15.19
C VAL A 177 16.33 1.73 -15.99
N GLU A 178 15.35 2.55 -15.61
CA GLU A 178 15.10 3.88 -16.19
C GLU A 178 15.87 4.96 -15.41
N GLN A 179 15.83 4.88 -14.09
CA GLN A 179 16.46 5.85 -13.20
C GLN A 179 16.82 5.18 -11.87
N VAL A 180 17.88 5.66 -11.22
CA VAL A 180 18.27 5.25 -9.87
C VAL A 180 18.26 6.46 -8.95
N PHE A 181 17.55 6.36 -7.83
CA PHE A 181 17.55 7.37 -6.78
C PHE A 181 18.46 6.93 -5.64
N VAL A 182 19.35 7.83 -5.20
CA VAL A 182 20.15 7.65 -4.00
C VAL A 182 19.36 8.21 -2.82
N ALA A 183 19.12 7.37 -1.80
CA ALA A 183 18.29 7.72 -0.64
C ALA A 183 18.71 9.03 0.06
N GLN A 184 20.00 9.34 0.05
CA GLN A 184 20.54 10.53 0.69
C GLN A 184 20.12 11.84 0.03
N ASP A 185 19.84 11.79 -1.28
CA ASP A 185 19.49 12.96 -2.09
C ASP A 185 18.06 13.42 -1.86
N PHE A 186 17.21 12.58 -1.26
CA PHE A 186 15.83 12.93 -0.95
C PHE A 186 15.70 14.05 0.10
N ASN A 187 16.77 14.40 0.81
CA ASN A 187 16.78 15.55 1.70
C ASN A 187 16.73 16.90 0.94
N PHE A 188 16.99 16.92 -0.38
CA PHE A 188 16.91 18.13 -1.21
C PHE A 188 15.49 18.33 -1.76
N LYS A 189 14.68 19.08 -1.01
CA LYS A 189 13.22 19.33 -1.15
C LYS A 189 12.72 20.04 -2.43
N ASN A 190 13.38 19.91 -3.57
CA ASN A 190 13.06 20.73 -4.76
C ASN A 190 12.53 19.98 -5.98
N HIS A 191 12.26 18.68 -5.87
CA HIS A 191 11.56 17.96 -6.95
C HIS A 191 10.08 17.82 -6.62
N PRO A 192 9.14 18.05 -7.56
CA PRO A 192 7.74 17.75 -7.34
C PRO A 192 7.62 16.30 -6.86
N LEU A 193 7.05 16.18 -5.66
CA LEU A 193 6.81 14.98 -4.85
C LEU A 193 6.64 13.71 -5.71
N ASP A 194 7.76 13.04 -5.98
CA ASP A 194 7.73 11.74 -6.64
C ASP A 194 7.24 10.69 -5.62
N TYR A 195 6.47 9.72 -6.08
CA TYR A 195 5.94 8.61 -5.26
C TYR A 195 7.05 7.97 -4.42
N PHE A 196 8.24 7.83 -5.00
CA PHE A 196 9.43 7.27 -4.35
C PHE A 196 9.91 8.08 -3.14
N GLN A 197 9.79 9.40 -3.15
CA GLN A 197 10.17 10.23 -2.00
C GLN A 197 9.17 10.06 -0.86
N ASN A 198 7.88 9.98 -1.17
CA ASN A 198 6.82 9.80 -0.16
C ASN A 198 6.85 8.39 0.45
N SER A 199 7.34 7.38 -0.27
CA SER A 199 7.49 6.01 0.21
C SER A 199 8.82 5.76 0.94
N HIS A 200 9.74 6.75 0.97
CA HIS A 200 11.06 6.58 1.54
C HIS A 200 11.10 6.90 3.03
N TYR A 201 11.77 6.03 3.80
CA TYR A 201 12.09 6.27 5.20
C TYR A 201 13.54 5.88 5.48
N ASN A 202 14.36 6.85 5.90
CA ASN A 202 15.82 6.71 6.02
C ASN A 202 16.32 5.49 6.81
N SER A 203 15.53 4.97 7.76
CA SER A 203 15.93 3.83 8.60
C SER A 203 15.38 2.48 8.12
N ARG A 204 14.60 2.45 7.03
CA ARG A 204 13.88 1.24 6.57
C ARG A 204 13.96 1.02 5.07
N SER A 205 14.01 2.08 4.28
CA SER A 205 14.13 2.00 2.83
C SER A 205 15.58 1.74 2.42
N GLY A 206 15.74 1.16 1.24
CA GLY A 206 17.04 0.88 0.64
C GLY A 206 17.83 2.14 0.34
N ASP A 207 19.12 1.94 0.10
CA ASP A 207 20.08 3.01 -0.18
C ASP A 207 20.01 3.48 -1.64
N LEU A 208 19.62 2.56 -2.51
CA LEU A 208 19.40 2.78 -3.93
C LEU A 208 18.00 2.30 -4.30
N ILE A 209 17.21 3.17 -4.92
CA ILE A 209 15.84 2.88 -5.33
C ILE A 209 15.79 2.92 -6.86
N LEU A 210 15.38 1.82 -7.47
CA LEU A 210 15.33 1.64 -8.90
C LEU A 210 13.93 1.99 -9.41
N ARG A 211 13.89 2.92 -10.35
CA ARG A 211 12.77 3.10 -11.25
C ARG A 211 13.05 2.27 -12.49
N LEU A 212 12.21 1.28 -12.77
CA LEU A 212 12.37 0.41 -13.93
C LEU A 212 11.50 0.91 -15.08
N GLN A 213 11.77 0.46 -16.30
CA GLN A 213 10.90 0.76 -17.44
C GLN A 213 9.49 0.21 -17.21
N GLN A 214 8.48 1.04 -17.50
CA GLN A 214 7.08 0.70 -17.28
C GLN A 214 6.65 -0.57 -18.03
N GLY A 215 5.82 -1.40 -17.40
CA GLY A 215 5.27 -2.61 -18.00
C GLY A 215 6.16 -3.85 -17.89
N ARG A 216 7.38 -3.74 -17.35
CA ARG A 216 8.24 -4.89 -17.05
C ARG A 216 7.64 -5.77 -15.95
N ASN A 217 7.94 -7.06 -16.00
CA ASN A 217 7.70 -7.95 -14.86
C ASN A 217 8.84 -7.79 -13.85
N ILE A 218 8.52 -7.83 -12.56
CA ILE A 218 9.49 -8.07 -11.50
C ILE A 218 9.33 -9.54 -11.11
N GLU A 219 10.40 -10.30 -11.21
CA GLU A 219 10.38 -11.74 -10.95
C GLU A 219 11.33 -12.13 -9.82
N TRP A 220 10.80 -12.91 -8.88
CA TRP A 220 11.55 -13.49 -7.78
C TRP A 220 11.68 -14.97 -8.02
N GLY A 221 12.86 -15.40 -8.50
CA GLY A 221 13.07 -16.80 -8.90
C GLY A 221 12.77 -17.82 -7.78
N GLN A 222 13.02 -17.46 -6.52
CA GLN A 222 12.72 -18.32 -5.36
C GLN A 222 11.25 -18.21 -4.90
N TYR A 223 10.53 -17.18 -5.32
CA TYR A 223 9.18 -16.87 -4.86
C TYR A 223 8.26 -16.44 -6.03
N PRO A 224 7.94 -17.34 -6.98
CA PRO A 224 7.19 -16.99 -8.19
C PRO A 224 5.81 -16.37 -7.93
N HIS A 225 5.18 -16.71 -6.80
CA HIS A 225 3.88 -16.16 -6.38
C HIS A 225 3.88 -14.65 -6.09
N TYR A 226 5.07 -14.04 -5.97
CA TYR A 226 5.21 -12.60 -5.78
C TYR A 226 5.40 -11.86 -7.11
N ASN A 227 5.63 -12.58 -8.22
CA ASN A 227 5.85 -11.99 -9.53
C ASN A 227 4.72 -11.05 -9.92
N LYS A 228 5.08 -9.85 -10.36
CA LYS A 228 4.11 -8.80 -10.69
C LYS A 228 4.56 -7.98 -11.88
N GLN A 229 3.61 -7.48 -12.66
CA GLN A 229 3.87 -6.47 -13.66
C GLN A 229 3.92 -5.09 -13.01
N LEU A 230 4.98 -4.35 -13.28
CA LEU A 230 5.18 -3.00 -12.77
C LEU A 230 4.31 -1.97 -13.51
N ARG A 231 3.61 -1.12 -12.74
CA ARG A 231 2.87 0.04 -13.24
C ARG A 231 3.07 1.24 -12.30
N TYR A 232 3.29 2.41 -12.87
CA TYR A 232 3.43 3.68 -12.12
C TYR A 232 2.21 4.59 -12.23
N ASN A 233 1.08 4.07 -12.72
CA ASN A 233 -0.12 4.87 -12.90
C ASN A 233 -0.69 5.27 -11.54
N LYS A 234 -1.27 6.48 -11.47
CA LYS A 234 -2.13 6.84 -10.34
C LYS A 234 -3.37 5.97 -10.41
N GLU A 235 -3.53 5.07 -9.44
CA GLU A 235 -4.75 4.27 -9.36
C GLU A 235 -5.92 5.14 -8.89
N HIS A 236 -6.98 5.15 -9.68
CA HIS A 236 -8.22 5.78 -9.26
C HIS A 236 -8.89 4.91 -8.21
N SER A 237 -9.25 5.53 -7.10
CA SER A 237 -9.97 4.85 -6.03
C SER A 237 -11.25 5.58 -5.67
N LEU A 238 -12.13 4.87 -4.96
CA LEU A 238 -13.37 5.39 -4.41
C LEU A 238 -13.09 6.08 -3.07
N LEU A 239 -13.67 7.27 -2.89
CA LEU A 239 -13.82 7.92 -1.59
C LEU A 239 -15.27 8.38 -1.47
N VAL A 240 -15.99 7.88 -0.47
CA VAL A 240 -17.38 8.26 -0.18
C VAL A 240 -17.47 8.73 1.26
N PHE A 241 -18.15 9.84 1.48
CA PHE A 241 -18.60 10.27 2.80
C PHE A 241 -20.13 10.17 2.89
N TYR A 242 -20.64 9.70 4.03
CA TYR A 242 -22.06 9.48 4.24
C TYR A 242 -22.47 9.72 5.71
N GLY A 243 -23.69 10.21 5.94
CA GLY A 243 -24.20 10.54 7.27
C GLY A 243 -23.79 11.93 7.79
N ASN A 244 -24.12 12.24 9.04
CA ASN A 244 -23.82 13.49 9.76
C ASN A 244 -24.07 14.76 8.92
N HIS A 245 -25.25 14.80 8.29
CA HIS A 245 -25.72 15.88 7.41
C HIS A 245 -24.81 16.20 6.22
N THR A 246 -23.99 15.24 5.78
CA THR A 246 -23.14 15.42 4.60
C THR A 246 -24.01 15.53 3.35
N PRO A 247 -23.92 16.62 2.57
CA PRO A 247 -24.74 16.81 1.39
C PRO A 247 -24.36 15.82 0.30
N ALA A 248 -25.36 15.31 -0.42
CA ALA A 248 -25.13 14.45 -1.58
C ALA A 248 -24.55 15.27 -2.73
N GLN A 249 -23.30 14.97 -3.11
CA GLN A 249 -22.63 15.60 -4.25
C GLN A 249 -21.53 14.68 -4.81
N THR A 250 -21.15 14.91 -6.06
CA THR A 250 -20.02 14.25 -6.70
C THR A 250 -18.89 15.26 -6.89
N ILE A 251 -17.73 14.95 -6.32
CA ILE A 251 -16.52 15.76 -6.44
C ILE A 251 -15.69 15.20 -7.59
N GLN A 252 -15.40 16.04 -8.59
CA GLN A 252 -14.59 15.65 -9.76
C GLN A 252 -13.13 16.13 -9.66
N SER A 253 -12.82 17.01 -8.70
CA SER A 253 -11.45 17.45 -8.47
C SER A 253 -10.61 16.32 -7.86
N GLU A 254 -9.30 16.34 -8.14
CA GLU A 254 -8.35 15.41 -7.54
C GLU A 254 -8.32 15.57 -6.01
N VAL A 255 -8.53 14.46 -5.31
CA VAL A 255 -8.44 14.35 -3.86
C VAL A 255 -7.29 13.41 -3.52
N SER A 256 -6.41 13.82 -2.60
CA SER A 256 -5.35 12.97 -2.11
C SER A 256 -5.84 12.12 -0.93
N LEU A 257 -5.34 10.89 -0.79
CA LEU A 257 -5.52 10.09 0.42
C LEU A 257 -5.06 10.82 1.69
N PHE A 258 -4.05 11.70 1.56
CA PHE A 258 -3.57 12.51 2.68
C PHE A 258 -4.60 13.52 3.18
N ASP A 259 -5.62 13.87 2.38
CA ASP A 259 -6.62 14.88 2.72
C ASP A 259 -7.69 14.34 3.70
N ILE A 260 -7.82 13.01 3.85
CA ILE A 260 -8.86 12.37 4.65
C ILE A 260 -8.68 12.67 6.15
N ALA A 261 -7.50 12.39 6.69
CA ALA A 261 -7.21 12.58 8.12
C ALA A 261 -7.43 14.03 8.60
N PRO A 262 -6.88 15.08 7.95
CA PRO A 262 -7.14 16.46 8.37
C PRO A 262 -8.61 16.86 8.20
N THR A 263 -9.32 16.32 7.20
CA THR A 263 -10.76 16.57 7.02
C THR A 263 -11.59 16.01 8.16
N LEU A 264 -11.34 14.76 8.57
CA LEU A 264 -12.02 14.15 9.71
C LEU A 264 -11.69 14.91 11.00
N CYS A 265 -10.42 15.28 11.20
CA CYS A 265 -10.01 16.04 12.38
C CYS A 265 -10.69 17.42 12.45
N HIS A 266 -10.82 18.10 11.31
CA HIS A 266 -11.56 19.36 11.22
C HIS A 266 -13.02 19.18 11.63
N ARG A 267 -13.69 18.13 11.13
CA ARG A 267 -15.10 17.85 11.44
C ARG A 267 -15.31 17.49 12.92
N LEU A 268 -14.34 16.84 13.54
CA LEU A 268 -14.34 16.43 14.96
C LEU A 268 -13.80 17.52 15.91
N TYR A 269 -13.37 18.68 15.39
CA TYR A 269 -12.71 19.74 16.17
C TYR A 269 -11.46 19.26 16.95
N ILE A 270 -10.73 18.29 16.40
CA ILE A 270 -9.47 17.80 16.97
C ILE A 270 -8.28 18.23 16.11
N ARG A 271 -7.09 18.21 16.71
CA ARG A 271 -5.86 18.52 15.97
C ARG A 271 -5.52 17.38 15.01
N PRO A 272 -5.10 17.70 13.77
CA PRO A 272 -4.63 16.68 12.84
C PRO A 272 -3.36 15.98 13.33
N PRO A 273 -3.06 14.77 12.83
CA PRO A 273 -1.82 14.06 13.14
C PRO A 273 -0.56 14.90 12.88
N THR A 274 0.46 14.70 13.70
CA THR A 274 1.79 15.28 13.47
C THR A 274 2.36 14.78 12.14
N ALA A 275 2.93 15.67 11.33
CA ALA A 275 3.42 15.39 9.97
C ALA A 275 2.34 15.12 8.90
N ASN A 276 1.08 15.50 9.16
CA ASN A 276 0.08 15.55 8.10
C ASN A 276 0.51 16.53 6.99
N ILE A 277 0.48 16.06 5.74
CA ILE A 277 0.79 16.85 4.53
C ILE A 277 -0.45 17.13 3.67
N GLY A 278 -1.59 16.54 4.01
CA GLY A 278 -2.84 16.76 3.30
C GLY A 278 -3.52 18.07 3.70
N ARG A 279 -4.51 18.45 2.91
CA ARG A 279 -5.37 19.60 3.14
C ARG A 279 -6.76 19.15 3.59
N ILE A 280 -7.45 20.04 4.30
CA ILE A 280 -8.88 19.84 4.58
C ILE A 280 -9.63 19.93 3.25
N LEU A 281 -10.59 19.03 3.02
CA LEU A 281 -11.47 19.09 1.86
C LEU A 281 -12.40 20.30 1.96
N PRO A 282 -12.46 21.19 0.93
CA PRO A 282 -13.30 22.38 0.95
C PRO A 282 -14.77 22.11 1.25
N GLU A 283 -15.27 20.94 0.86
CA GLU A 283 -16.65 20.50 1.05
C GLU A 283 -17.02 20.27 2.52
N PHE A 284 -16.01 20.10 3.38
CA PHE A 284 -16.17 19.95 4.83
C PHE A 284 -15.76 21.20 5.61
N MET A 285 -15.26 22.23 4.92
CA MET A 285 -15.07 23.53 5.53
C MET A 285 -16.45 24.18 5.67
N LEU A 286 -16.86 24.44 6.90
CA LEU A 286 -18.07 25.22 7.16
C LEU A 286 -17.96 26.58 6.44
N PRO A 287 -19.07 27.17 5.95
CA PRO A 287 -19.12 28.61 5.72
C PRO A 287 -18.92 29.39 7.03
#